data_AF-A0A512ILR3-F1
#
_entry.id   AF-A0A512ILR3-F1
#
_cell.length_a   1.000
_cell.length_b   1.000
_cell.length_c   1.000
_cell.angle_alpha   90.00
_cell.angle_beta   90.00
_cell.angle_gamma   90.00
#
_symmetry.space_group_name_H-M   'P 1'
#
loop_
_entity.id
_entity.type
_entity.pdbx_description
1 polymer ?
#
loop_
_entity_poly.entity_id
_entity_poly.type
_entity_poly.pdbx_seq_one_letter_code
_entity_poly.pdbx_strand_id
1 'polypeptide(L)'
;MVSARTIARTALIACLMSAGPVMAEGSVSDRHDAWHACLTDAFTLRAALSGRALAAETALRECRESETAYLSALSASPLIDEEDVTRVRPALLVRARTWLLTGKTSRSL
;
A
#
# COMPACT_ATOMS: atom_id res chain seq x y z
N MET A 1 -8.88 -47.22 10.27
CA MET A 1 -9.72 -46.88 9.10
C MET A 1 -9.28 -45.51 8.59
N VAL A 2 -8.97 -45.40 7.30
CA VAL A 2 -8.32 -44.25 6.66
C VAL A 2 -9.33 -43.25 6.07
N SER A 3 -9.03 -41.96 6.28
CA SER A 3 -9.31 -40.73 5.52
C SER A 3 -10.72 -40.22 5.27
N ALA A 4 -10.94 -38.99 5.75
CA ALA A 4 -11.52 -37.91 4.95
C ALA A 4 -10.76 -36.59 5.18
N ARG A 5 -9.93 -36.23 4.20
CA ARG A 5 -9.83 -34.88 3.62
C ARG A 5 -9.30 -33.79 4.57
N THR A 6 -8.00 -33.56 4.65
CA THR A 6 -7.21 -32.82 3.64
C THR A 6 -7.77 -31.44 3.28
N ILE A 7 -8.43 -30.70 4.19
CA ILE A 7 -8.80 -29.29 3.91
C ILE A 7 -8.79 -28.49 5.22
N ALA A 8 -7.63 -28.07 5.70
CA ALA A 8 -7.51 -26.92 6.61
C ALA A 8 -6.05 -26.52 6.86
N ARG A 9 -5.14 -26.83 5.92
CA ARG A 9 -3.69 -26.56 6.07
C ARG A 9 -3.27 -25.18 5.55
N THR A 10 -4.22 -24.28 5.27
CA THR A 10 -3.99 -23.01 4.57
C THR A 10 -4.93 -21.89 5.05
N ALA A 11 -5.00 -21.63 6.36
CA ALA A 11 -5.80 -20.49 6.84
C ALA A 11 -5.35 -19.91 8.19
N LEU A 12 -4.04 -19.92 8.48
CA LEU A 12 -3.54 -19.30 9.72
C LEU A 12 -2.16 -18.67 9.52
N ILE A 13 -2.12 -17.70 8.60
CA ILE A 13 -1.14 -16.61 8.63
C ILE A 13 -1.96 -15.32 8.60
N ALA A 14 -2.77 -15.15 9.63
CA ALA A 14 -3.47 -13.92 9.94
C ALA A 14 -3.04 -13.53 11.36
N CYS A 15 -1.80 -13.09 11.49
CA CYS A 15 -1.31 -12.52 12.73
C CYS A 15 -0.14 -11.58 12.46
N LEU A 16 -0.34 -10.33 12.92
CA LEU A 16 0.64 -9.29 13.17
C LEU A 16 1.26 -8.62 11.94
N MET A 17 0.65 -7.51 11.50
CA MET A 17 1.34 -6.25 11.19
C MET A 17 0.37 -5.06 11.42
N SER A 18 -0.41 -5.10 12.50
CA SER A 18 -1.18 -3.96 12.98
C SER A 18 -0.36 -3.25 14.06
N ALA A 19 0.62 -2.46 13.63
CA ALA A 19 1.36 -1.54 14.50
C ALA A 19 1.32 -0.14 13.86
N GLY A 20 0.18 0.53 13.99
CA GLY A 20 0.07 1.97 13.86
C GLY A 20 -0.45 2.51 15.19
N PRO A 21 0.27 3.42 15.88
CA PRO A 21 -0.19 3.95 17.16
C PRO A 21 -1.34 4.94 16.94
N VAL A 22 -2.28 4.88 17.89
CA VAL A 22 -3.12 5.95 18.43
C VAL A 22 -3.68 7.02 17.49
N MET A 23 -5.01 7.11 17.54
CA MET A 23 -5.88 8.10 16.89
C MET A 23 -5.53 9.54 17.33
N ALA A 24 -4.53 10.15 16.71
CA ALA A 24 -4.58 11.57 16.41
C ALA A 24 -5.26 11.71 15.04
N GLU A 25 -5.91 12.84 14.75
CA GLU A 25 -6.25 13.21 13.37
C GLU A 25 -4.94 13.31 12.58
N GLY A 26 -4.44 12.16 12.12
CA GLY A 26 -3.15 12.02 11.48
C GLY A 26 -3.15 12.92 10.27
N SER A 27 -2.17 13.80 10.22
CA SER A 27 -2.03 14.77 9.15
C SER A 27 -2.01 14.04 7.81
N VAL A 28 -2.36 14.74 6.72
CA VAL A 28 -2.24 14.21 5.36
C VAL A 28 -0.84 13.62 5.11
N SER A 29 0.19 14.18 5.74
CA SER A 29 1.57 13.67 5.72
C SER A 29 1.69 12.28 6.36
N ASP A 30 1.11 12.05 7.53
CA ASP A 30 1.19 10.75 8.21
C ASP A 30 0.50 9.65 7.38
N ARG A 31 -0.61 9.99 6.72
CA ARG A 31 -1.31 9.07 5.80
C ARG A 31 -0.52 8.80 4.53
N HIS A 32 0.18 9.81 4.01
CA HIS A 32 1.09 9.66 2.89
C HIS A 32 2.25 8.72 3.22
N ASP A 33 2.89 8.92 4.38
CA ASP A 33 4.00 8.10 4.85
C ASP A 33 3.56 6.65 5.10
N ALA A 34 2.38 6.44 5.71
CA ALA A 34 1.82 5.11 5.91
C ALA A 34 1.55 4.37 4.58
N TRP A 35 1.04 5.08 3.57
CA TRP A 35 0.84 4.51 2.24
C TRP A 35 2.19 4.16 1.57
N HIS A 36 3.18 5.04 1.66
CA HIS A 36 4.52 4.79 1.12
C HIS A 36 5.25 3.63 1.82
N ALA A 37 5.10 3.50 3.14
CA ALA A 37 5.62 2.38 3.90
C ALA A 37 5.00 1.06 3.43
N CYS A 38 3.66 1.00 3.34
CA CYS A 38 2.96 -0.15 2.80
C CYS A 38 3.48 -0.54 1.41
N LEU A 39 3.61 0.43 0.49
CA LEU A 39 4.11 0.17 -0.86
C LEU A 39 5.52 -0.41 -0.87
N THR A 40 6.41 0.11 -0.02
CA THR A 40 7.80 -0.33 0.06
C THR A 40 7.89 -1.77 0.59
N ASP A 41 7.17 -2.08 1.66
CA ASP A 41 7.19 -3.41 2.28
C ASP A 41 6.57 -4.45 1.35
N ALA A 42 5.41 -4.13 0.78
CA ALA A 42 4.73 -4.94 -0.22
C ALA A 42 5.60 -5.22 -1.45
N PHE A 43 6.28 -4.18 -1.96
CA PHE A 43 7.14 -4.28 -3.13
C PHE A 43 8.40 -5.10 -2.86
N THR A 44 9.09 -4.85 -1.75
CA THR A 44 10.33 -5.56 -1.41
C THR A 44 10.08 -7.06 -1.23
N LEU A 45 9.01 -7.42 -0.51
CA LEU A 45 8.59 -8.80 -0.29
C LEU A 45 8.28 -9.53 -1.61
N ARG A 46 7.62 -8.85 -2.56
CA ARG A 46 7.22 -9.44 -3.86
C ARG A 46 8.29 -9.38 -4.93
N ALA A 47 9.13 -8.36 -4.93
CA ALA A 47 10.20 -8.21 -5.91
C ALA A 47 11.18 -9.39 -5.81
N ALA A 48 11.39 -9.92 -4.61
CA ALA A 48 12.17 -11.13 -4.36
C ALA A 48 11.52 -12.41 -4.91
N LEU A 49 10.19 -12.44 -5.10
CA LEU A 49 9.42 -13.64 -5.44
C LEU A 49 8.92 -13.70 -6.89
N SER A 50 8.54 -12.56 -7.48
CA SER A 50 7.78 -12.52 -8.73
C SER A 50 8.31 -11.55 -9.78
N GLY A 51 9.44 -10.88 -9.51
CA GLY A 51 9.99 -9.84 -10.36
C GLY A 51 9.37 -8.46 -10.12
N ARG A 52 10.13 -7.40 -10.48
CA ARG A 52 9.84 -6.01 -10.09
C ARG A 52 8.53 -5.46 -10.66
N ALA A 53 8.22 -5.73 -11.93
CA ALA A 53 7.02 -5.19 -12.57
C ALA A 53 5.73 -5.70 -11.91
N LEU A 54 5.65 -7.02 -11.69
CA LEU A 54 4.49 -7.65 -11.05
C LEU A 54 4.40 -7.31 -9.55
N ALA A 55 5.56 -7.14 -8.90
CA ALA A 55 5.64 -6.67 -7.52
C ALA A 55 5.05 -5.26 -7.35
N ALA A 56 5.35 -4.34 -8.28
CA ALA A 56 4.83 -2.97 -8.23
C ALA A 56 3.30 -2.94 -8.36
N GLU A 57 2.74 -3.67 -9.34
CA GLU A 57 1.28 -3.73 -9.52
C GLU A 57 0.57 -4.40 -8.34
N THR A 58 1.19 -5.44 -7.77
CA THR A 58 0.63 -6.10 -6.59
C THR A 58 0.71 -5.22 -5.35
N ALA A 59 1.78 -4.47 -5.15
CA ALA A 59 1.90 -3.52 -4.05
C ALA A 59 0.82 -2.44 -4.11
N LEU A 60 0.56 -1.86 -5.29
CA LEU A 60 -0.51 -0.88 -5.47
C LEU A 60 -1.89 -1.45 -5.15
N ARG A 61 -2.15 -2.70 -5.54
CA ARG A 61 -3.42 -3.38 -5.26
C ARG A 61 -3.62 -3.67 -3.77
N GLU A 62 -2.58 -4.09 -3.08
CA GLU A 62 -2.68 -4.44 -1.66
C GLU A 62 -2.73 -3.22 -0.73
N CYS A 63 -2.05 -2.14 -1.08
CA CYS A 63 -2.03 -0.92 -0.29
C CYS A 63 -3.22 0.02 -0.58
N ARG A 64 -4.29 -0.49 -1.22
CA ARG A 64 -5.47 0.31 -1.62
C ARG A 64 -6.22 0.93 -0.45
N GLU A 65 -6.24 0.26 0.71
CA GLU A 65 -6.87 0.79 1.92
C GLU A 65 -6.13 2.03 2.43
N SER A 66 -4.80 1.94 2.55
CA SER A 66 -3.95 3.08 2.91
C SER A 66 -3.99 4.22 1.88
N GLU A 67 -4.08 3.89 0.58
CA GLU A 67 -4.30 4.89 -0.48
C GLU A 67 -5.62 5.64 -0.24
N THR A 68 -6.71 4.91 -0.01
CA THR A 68 -8.05 5.50 0.21
C THR A 68 -8.06 6.39 1.46
N ALA A 69 -7.36 5.97 2.52
CA ALA A 69 -7.21 6.76 3.74
C ALA A 69 -6.40 8.06 3.51
N TYR A 70 -5.37 8.04 2.67
CA TYR A 70 -4.62 9.23 2.27
C TYR A 70 -5.47 10.17 1.40
N LEU A 71 -6.17 9.61 0.40
CA LEU A 71 -7.00 10.39 -0.52
C LEU A 71 -8.21 11.02 0.17
N SER A 72 -8.82 10.34 1.14
CA SER A 72 -9.91 10.91 1.95
C SER A 72 -9.42 12.03 2.88
N ALA A 73 -8.20 11.90 3.44
CA ALA A 73 -7.58 12.99 4.19
C ALA A 73 -7.25 14.21 3.31
N LEU A 74 -6.89 13.99 2.04
CA LEU A 74 -6.68 15.06 1.07
C LEU A 74 -7.98 15.83 0.75
N SER A 75 -9.09 15.11 0.51
CA SER A 75 -10.40 15.75 0.23
C SER A 75 -11.04 16.40 1.46
N ALA A 76 -10.51 16.18 2.66
CA ALA A 76 -10.92 16.93 3.85
C ALA A 76 -10.39 18.38 3.83
N SER A 77 -9.43 18.70 2.94
CA SER A 77 -8.96 20.06 2.72
C SER A 77 -9.98 20.85 1.88
N PRO A 78 -10.40 22.06 2.30
CA PRO A 78 -11.39 22.88 1.58
C PRO A 78 -10.92 23.40 0.21
N LEU A 79 -9.69 23.08 -0.21
CA LEU A 79 -9.11 23.45 -1.50
C LEU A 79 -9.16 22.32 -2.54
N ILE A 80 -9.51 21.10 -2.13
CA ILE A 80 -9.46 19.91 -2.98
C ILE A 80 -10.76 19.14 -2.81
N ASP A 81 -11.54 19.03 -3.88
CA ASP A 81 -12.79 18.25 -3.87
C ASP A 81 -12.53 16.77 -4.19
N GLU A 82 -13.50 15.91 -3.88
CA GLU A 82 -13.42 14.46 -4.15
C GLU A 82 -13.29 14.15 -5.66
N GLU A 83 -13.83 15.01 -6.53
CA GLU A 83 -13.69 14.89 -7.98
C GLU A 83 -12.25 15.18 -8.43
N ASP A 84 -11.58 16.17 -7.81
CA ASP A 84 -10.17 16.46 -8.08
C ASP A 84 -9.30 15.28 -7.67
N VAL A 85 -9.57 14.70 -6.49
CA VAL A 85 -8.91 13.49 -6.00
C VAL A 85 -9.07 12.33 -6.99
N THR A 86 -10.29 12.11 -7.48
CA THR A 86 -10.60 11.06 -8.45
C THR A 86 -9.86 11.27 -9.78
N ARG A 87 -9.74 12.52 -10.21
CA ARG A 87 -9.03 12.92 -11.44
C ARG A 87 -7.52 12.73 -11.32
N VAL A 88 -6.91 13.06 -10.18
CA VAL A 88 -5.45 12.95 -10.00
C VAL A 88 -4.98 11.55 -9.65
N ARG A 89 -5.86 10.70 -9.12
CA ARG A 89 -5.54 9.34 -8.68
C ARG A 89 -4.79 8.50 -9.73
N PRO A 90 -5.19 8.43 -11.02
CA PRO A 90 -4.44 7.66 -12.02
C PRO A 90 -3.00 8.16 -12.20
N ALA A 91 -2.79 9.48 -12.21
CA ALA A 91 -1.46 10.07 -12.31
C ALA A 91 -0.60 9.78 -11.07
N LEU A 92 -1.22 9.82 -9.88
CA LEU A 92 -0.59 9.44 -8.61
C LEU A 92 -0.11 7.97 -8.65
N LEU A 93 -0.95 7.04 -9.12
CA LEU A 93 -0.60 5.63 -9.22
C LEU A 93 0.54 5.37 -10.22
N VAL A 94 0.54 6.07 -11.36
CA VAL A 94 1.64 6.00 -12.33
C VAL A 94 2.96 6.49 -11.71
N ARG A 95 2.91 7.58 -10.94
CA ARG A 95 4.07 8.12 -10.24
C ARG A 95 4.60 7.15 -9.18
N ALA A 96 3.71 6.59 -8.36
CA ALA A 96 4.07 5.60 -7.34
C ALA A 96 4.69 4.35 -7.97
N ARG A 97 4.10 3.83 -9.06
CA ARG A 97 4.66 2.71 -9.83
C ARG A 97 6.07 3.03 -10.33
N THR A 98 6.24 4.19 -10.96
CA THR A 98 7.53 4.62 -11.52
C THR A 98 8.57 4.70 -10.42
N TRP A 99 8.23 5.30 -9.28
CA TRP A 99 9.09 5.39 -8.11
C TRP A 99 9.54 4.01 -7.60
N LEU A 100 8.62 3.06 -7.43
CA LEU A 100 8.94 1.66 -7.04
C LEU A 100 9.91 1.00 -8.03
N LEU A 101 9.71 1.22 -9.33
CA LEU A 101 10.52 0.60 -10.38
C LEU A 101 11.91 1.24 -10.52
N THR A 102 12.02 2.57 -10.38
CA THR A 102 13.29 3.30 -10.46
C THR A 102 14.17 3.09 -9.21
N GLY A 103 13.61 2.65 -8.09
CA GLY A 103 14.37 2.36 -6.87
C GLY A 103 15.01 3.60 -6.23
N LYS A 104 14.57 4.80 -6.63
CA LYS A 104 15.07 6.06 -6.10
C LYS A 104 14.30 6.42 -4.84
N THR A 105 14.59 5.69 -3.77
CA THR A 105 14.32 6.13 -2.40
C THR A 105 15.58 5.85 -1.60
N SER A 106 16.27 6.93 -1.26
CA SER A 106 17.09 7.00 -0.05
C SER A 106 18.38 6.17 0.05
N ARG A 107 18.98 5.69 -1.05
CA ARG A 107 20.44 5.45 -1.03
C ARG A 107 21.15 6.78 -1.25
N SER A 108 21.08 7.67 -0.25
CA SER A 108 22.13 8.66 -0.11
C SER A 108 23.39 7.87 0.22
N LEU A 109 24.41 8.06 -0.61
CA LEU A 109 25.79 7.72 -0.32
C LEU A 109 26.24 8.45 0.95
#